data_AF-A0A368ZEA2-F1
#
_entry.id   AF-A0A368ZEA2-F1
#
_cell.length_a   1.000
_cell.length_b   1.000
_cell.length_c   1.000
_cell.angle_alpha   90.00
_cell.angle_beta   90.00
_cell.angle_gamma   90.00
#
_symmetry.space_group_name_H-M   'P 1'
#
loop_
_entity.id
_entity.type
_entity.pdbx_description
1 polymer ?
#
loop_
_entity_poly.entity_id
_entity_poly.type
_entity_poly.pdbx_seq_one_letter_code
_entity_poly.pdbx_strand_id
1 'polypeptide(L)' 'MRVVRNNKDLEQHFDSAKYEALNAFGDNTMLSEKYIENPKHIEFLYTSNL' A
#
# COMPACT_ATOMS: atom_id res chain seq x y z
N MET A 1 -2.50 -2.61 -3.23
CA MET A 1 -1.25 -2.95 -2.49
C MET A 1 -0.60 -4.19 -3.11
N ARG A 2 0.73 -4.29 -3.02
CA ARG A 2 1.53 -5.44 -3.49
C ARG A 2 2.65 -5.71 -2.49
N VAL A 3 2.95 -6.98 -2.22
CA VAL A 3 4.11 -7.41 -1.42
C VAL A 3 5.19 -7.87 -2.39
N VAL A 4 6.39 -7.27 -2.31
CA VAL A 4 7.53 -7.60 -3.17
C VAL A 4 8.60 -8.28 -2.32
N ARG A 5 9.02 -9.50 -2.71
CA ARG A 5 10.00 -10.30 -1.95
C ARG A 5 11.38 -10.35 -2.60
N ASN A 6 11.47 -9.97 -3.86
CA ASN A 6 12.72 -9.92 -4.60
C ASN A 6 12.67 -8.79 -5.64
N ASN A 7 13.83 -8.37 -6.12
CA ASN A 7 13.92 -7.24 -7.05
C ASN A 7 13.32 -7.51 -8.43
N LYS A 8 13.20 -8.78 -8.86
CA LYS A 8 12.67 -9.12 -10.19
C LYS A 8 11.18 -8.83 -10.31
N ASP A 9 10.45 -8.96 -9.19
CA ASP A 9 9.01 -8.75 -9.17
C ASP A 9 8.63 -7.27 -8.98
N LEU A 10 9.59 -6.42 -8.61
CA LEU A 10 9.33 -5.03 -8.23
C LEU A 10 8.68 -4.23 -9.36
N GLU A 11 9.26 -4.24 -10.55
CA GLU A 11 8.82 -3.42 -11.69
C GLU A 11 7.38 -3.77 -12.10
N GLN A 12 7.12 -5.05 -12.36
CA GLN A 12 5.79 -5.54 -12.73
C GLN A 12 4.74 -5.22 -11.65
N HIS A 13 5.07 -5.43 -10.37
CA HIS A 13 4.13 -5.15 -9.29
C HIS A 13 3.89 -3.66 -9.10
N PHE A 14 4.94 -2.84 -9.19
CA PHE A 14 4.84 -1.39 -9.05
C PHE A 14 3.96 -0.80 -10.15
N ASP A 15 4.21 -1.15 -11.42
CA ASP A 15 3.43 -0.64 -12.54
C ASP A 15 1.97 -1.06 -12.45
N SER A 16 1.70 -2.33 -12.16
CA SER A 16 0.32 -2.81 -11.99
C SER A 16 -0.43 -2.07 -10.87
N ALA A 17 0.21 -1.85 -9.72
CA ALA A 17 -0.38 -1.14 -8.59
C ALA A 17 -0.60 0.35 -8.88
N LYS A 18 0.32 0.97 -9.64
CA LYS A 18 0.22 2.36 -10.07
C LYS A 18 -0.99 2.58 -10.99
N TYR A 19 -1.21 1.68 -11.96
CA TYR A 19 -2.39 1.76 -12.83
C TYR A 19 -3.69 1.52 -12.06
N GLU A 20 -3.72 0.57 -11.13
CA GLU A 20 -4.88 0.36 -10.24
C GLU A 20 -5.18 1.61 -9.42
N ALA A 21 -4.16 2.25 -8.83
CA ALA A 21 -4.32 3.46 -8.03
C ALA A 21 -4.89 4.61 -8.87
N LEU A 22 -4.34 4.85 -10.07
CA LEU A 22 -4.83 5.87 -10.97
C LEU A 22 -6.30 5.67 -11.33
N ASN A 23 -6.68 4.44 -11.68
CA ASN A 23 -8.03 4.13 -12.13
C ASN A 23 -9.05 4.17 -10.99
N ALA A 24 -8.66 3.80 -9.77
CA ALA A 24 -9.57 3.73 -8.62
C ALA A 24 -9.69 5.07 -7.86
N PHE A 25 -8.61 5.86 -7.80
CA PHE A 25 -8.51 7.03 -6.93
C PHE A 25 -8.14 8.33 -7.68
N GLY A 26 -7.79 8.27 -8.97
CA GLY A 26 -7.37 9.43 -9.76
C GLY A 26 -5.96 9.94 -9.43
N ASP A 27 -5.26 9.28 -8.51
CA ASP A 27 -3.89 9.57 -8.09
C ASP A 27 -3.08 8.28 -8.11
N ASN A 28 -1.88 8.36 -8.67
CA ASN A 28 -0.96 7.22 -8.81
C ASN A 28 0.34 7.40 -8.02
N THR A 29 0.34 8.32 -7.06
CA THR A 29 1.40 8.47 -6.07
C THR A 29 1.56 7.17 -5.29
N MET A 30 2.75 6.58 -5.33
CA MET A 30 3.05 5.29 -4.71
C MET A 30 3.94 5.46 -3.49
N LEU A 31 3.66 4.69 -2.44
CA LEU A 31 4.49 4.57 -1.25
C LEU A 31 5.08 3.15 -1.17
N SER A 32 6.27 3.05 -0.59
CA SER A 32 6.92 1.77 -0.29
C SER A 32 7.33 1.75 1.17
N GLU A 33 6.96 0.68 1.86
CA GLU A 33 7.27 0.48 3.27
C GLU A 33 7.81 -0.94 3.49
N LYS A 34 8.50 -1.12 4.61
CA LYS A 34 8.98 -2.45 5.00
C LYS A 34 7.78 -3.33 5.35
N TYR A 35 7.61 -4.43 4.62
CA TYR A 35 6.59 -5.42 4.93
C TYR A 35 6.87 -6.10 6.28
N ILE A 36 5.89 -6.10 7.18
CA ILE A 36 5.95 -6.77 8.48
C ILE A 36 5.32 -8.15 8.35
N GLU A 37 6.03 -9.19 8.78
CA GLU A 37 5.51 -10.56 8.76
C GLU A 37 4.70 -10.86 10.01
N ASN A 38 3.57 -11.55 9.83
CA ASN A 38 2.62 -11.88 10.90
C ASN A 38 2.20 -10.68 11.77
N PRO A 39 1.77 -9.54 11.17
CA PRO A 39 1.39 -8.37 11.93
C PRO A 39 0.03 -8.59 12.61
N LYS A 40 -0.20 -7.87 13.71
CA LYS A 40 -1.55 -7.65 14.24
C LYS A 40 -2.03 -6.28 13.79
N HIS A 41 -3.15 -6.22 13.07
CA HIS A 41 -3.80 -4.95 12.74
C HIS A 41 -4.60 -4.47 13.95
N ILE A 42 -4.21 -3.33 14.50
CA ILE A 42 -4.88 -2.71 15.65
C ILE A 42 -5.26 -1.29 15.23
N GLU A 43 -6.52 -0.94 15.40
CA GLU A 43 -7.05 0.39 15.13
C GLU A 43 -7.75 0.94 16.37
N PHE A 44 -7.70 2.26 16.54
CA PHE A 44 -8.31 2.95 17.65
C PHE A 44 -9.30 3.97 17.11
N LEU A 45 -10.56 3.88 17.54
CA LEU A 45 -11.53 4.94 17.31
C LEU A 45 -11.24 6.08 18.28
N TYR A 46 -11.02 7.27 17.72
CA TYR A 46 -10.89 8.49 18.50
C TYR A 46 -12.07 9.41 18.22
N THR A 47 -12.68 9.95 19.27
CA THR A 47 -13.72 10.97 19.19
C THR A 47 -13.31 12.18 20.04
N SER A 48 -13.24 13.36 19.43
CA SER A 48 -13.08 14.62 20.15
C SER A 48 -14.44 15.28 20.37
N ASN A 49 -14.77 15.64 21.61
CA ASN A 49 -15.86 16.57 21.87
C ASN A 49 -15.26 17.99 21.81
N LEU A 50 -15.55 18.71 20.72
CA LEU A 50 -15.52 20.18 20.76
C LEU A 50 -16.72 20.68 21.58
#